data_AF-A0A6A8MLY3-F1
#
_entry.id   AF-A0A6A8MLY3-F1
#
_cell.length_a   1.000
_cell.length_b   1.000
_cell.length_c   1.000
_cell.angle_alpha   90.00
_cell.angle_beta   90.00
_cell.angle_gamma   90.00
#
_symmetry.space_group_name_H-M   'P 1'
#
loop_
_entity.id
_entity.type
_entity.pdbx_description
1 polymer ?
#
loop_
_entity_poly.entity_id
_entity_poly.type
_entity_poly.pdbx_seq_one_letter_code
_entity_poly.pdbx_strand_id
1 'polypeptide(L)'
;MSSENELREALQKEYEKGHFEHDRPTNISAYAEATLPDYVWKFVTLEEVMTGCGLFPFELSRLKKDEMWNDPKNPFKALNYFDMRISRIREVLKDQKIMTDDQFRSEVDKLKKQYKEQGKTPQGLELEALAMINYITVTSGILGTQPFTGHYQQVRARTPITGAKIVAKAWVDPDFKALLKVSPKEAIYGWNPSVLHVKDFDIIDPNGLEVPENTEKVRNVVVCTVCSCYPREFLGEPPLWYVSETYKKRIIHEPRAILKDWGLNLADDVEIRVYDINADIHYMVLPMRPKGTEGWSEEELSKLVTRDSLLGVADPLTPAELKAQEQRS
;
A
#
# COMPACT_ATOMS: atom_id res chain seq x y z
N MET A 1 33.75 11.68 4.86
CA MET A 1 32.90 12.86 5.14
C MET A 1 32.36 13.54 3.88
N SER A 2 32.91 13.36 2.67
CA SER A 2 32.29 13.92 1.43
C SER A 2 31.25 13.00 0.77
N SER A 3 31.36 11.68 0.91
CA SER A 3 30.48 10.72 0.21
C SER A 3 29.03 10.68 0.71
N GLU A 4 28.77 11.02 1.97
CA GLU A 4 27.43 10.96 2.57
C GLU A 4 26.63 12.24 2.27
N ASN A 5 27.31 13.39 2.19
CA ASN A 5 26.72 14.64 1.71
C ASN A 5 26.51 14.60 0.20
N GLU A 6 27.43 14.01 -0.57
CA GLU A 6 27.24 13.78 -2.01
C GLU A 6 26.07 12.84 -2.30
N LEU A 7 25.88 11.79 -1.48
CA LEU A 7 24.72 10.89 -1.61
C LEU A 7 23.42 11.59 -1.21
N ARG A 8 23.43 12.41 -0.15
CA ARG A 8 22.28 13.24 0.26
C ARG A 8 21.92 14.27 -0.79
N GLU A 9 22.89 14.98 -1.35
CA GLU A 9 22.67 15.96 -2.42
C GLU A 9 22.27 15.28 -3.73
N ALA A 10 22.75 14.06 -4.00
CA ALA A 10 22.30 13.28 -5.15
C ALA A 10 20.85 12.80 -4.97
N LEU A 11 20.48 12.28 -3.79
CA LEU A 11 19.11 11.87 -3.47
C LEU A 11 18.16 13.07 -3.41
N GLN A 12 18.60 14.20 -2.86
CA GLN A 12 17.88 15.47 -2.85
C GLN A 12 17.77 16.06 -4.26
N LYS A 13 18.80 15.94 -5.11
CA LYS A 13 18.70 16.31 -6.52
C LYS A 13 17.82 15.36 -7.31
N GLU A 14 17.82 14.06 -7.04
CA GLU A 14 16.85 13.12 -7.65
C GLU A 14 15.42 13.44 -7.20
N TYR A 15 15.25 13.87 -5.93
CA TYR A 15 14.01 14.40 -5.38
C TYR A 15 13.58 15.72 -6.04
N GLU A 16 14.50 16.65 -6.29
CA GLU A 16 14.27 17.96 -6.93
C GLU A 16 14.19 17.89 -8.47
N LYS A 17 14.75 16.84 -9.09
CA LYS A 17 14.67 16.55 -10.54
C LYS A 17 13.32 15.94 -10.96
N GLY A 18 12.40 15.72 -10.02
CA GLY A 18 11.00 15.43 -10.36
C GLY A 18 10.71 14.00 -10.83
N HIS A 19 11.55 13.00 -10.54
CA HIS A 19 11.19 11.60 -10.83
C HIS A 19 10.24 10.96 -9.80
N PHE A 20 9.82 11.72 -8.79
CA PHE A 20 8.57 11.53 -8.06
C PHE A 20 7.85 12.87 -7.99
N GLU A 21 7.42 13.36 -9.15
CA GLU A 21 6.46 14.46 -9.23
C GLU A 21 5.31 14.22 -8.23
N HIS A 22 5.05 15.24 -7.43
CA HIS A 22 3.80 15.39 -6.68
C HIS A 22 2.58 15.52 -7.60
N ASP A 23 2.80 15.58 -8.91
CA ASP A 23 1.79 15.37 -9.93
C ASP A 23 1.48 13.88 -10.06
N ARG A 24 0.21 13.56 -9.84
CA ARG A 24 -0.39 12.24 -9.98
C ARG A 24 0.16 11.53 -11.22
N PRO A 25 0.95 10.43 -11.09
CA PRO A 25 1.16 9.57 -12.23
C PRO A 25 -0.18 8.91 -12.55
N THR A 26 -0.90 9.45 -13.52
CA THR A 26 -1.99 8.74 -14.21
C THR A 26 -1.35 7.61 -14.99
N ASN A 27 -1.01 6.52 -14.31
CA ASN A 27 -0.71 5.28 -14.99
C ASN A 27 -1.57 4.18 -14.39
N ILE A 28 -2.62 3.88 -15.13
CA ILE A 28 -3.61 2.89 -14.82
C ILE A 28 -3.14 1.60 -15.50
N SER A 29 -3.19 0.48 -14.76
CA SER A 29 -2.49 -0.81 -14.94
C SER A 29 -1.16 -1.00 -14.17
N ALA A 30 -0.61 0.02 -13.51
CA ALA A 30 0.79 0.03 -13.05
C ALA A 30 1.21 -0.96 -11.94
N TYR A 31 0.42 -1.97 -11.62
CA TYR A 31 0.88 -3.12 -10.82
C TYR A 31 0.33 -4.43 -11.37
N ALA A 32 0.56 -4.75 -12.64
CA ALA A 32 0.70 -6.18 -12.98
C ALA A 32 1.90 -6.78 -12.23
N GLU A 33 2.91 -5.95 -11.95
CA GLU A 33 4.13 -6.30 -11.25
C GLU A 33 4.40 -5.39 -10.05
N ALA A 34 5.08 -5.96 -9.05
CA ALA A 34 5.44 -5.29 -7.82
C ALA A 34 6.55 -4.24 -8.06
N THR A 35 6.28 -2.94 -7.88
CA THR A 35 7.23 -1.86 -8.24
C THR A 35 8.20 -1.44 -7.13
N LEU A 36 8.03 -1.93 -5.90
CA LEU A 36 8.95 -1.63 -4.80
C LEU A 36 10.18 -2.56 -4.85
N PRO A 37 11.36 -2.10 -4.34
CA PRO A 37 12.51 -2.97 -4.15
C PRO A 37 12.17 -4.22 -3.33
N ASP A 38 12.82 -5.35 -3.64
CA ASP A 38 12.57 -6.66 -3.01
C ASP A 38 12.68 -6.62 -1.47
N TYR A 39 13.66 -5.88 -0.92
CA TYR A 39 13.82 -5.75 0.53
C TYR A 39 12.64 -5.04 1.21
N VAL A 40 11.97 -4.13 0.50
CA VAL A 40 10.78 -3.42 1.03
C VAL A 40 9.62 -4.38 1.13
N TRP A 41 9.41 -5.23 0.13
CA TRP A 41 8.40 -6.27 0.19
C TRP A 41 8.66 -7.26 1.31
N LYS A 42 9.91 -7.71 1.47
CA LYS A 42 10.29 -8.56 2.60
C LYS A 42 10.07 -7.88 3.94
N PHE A 43 10.34 -6.58 4.02
CA PHE A 43 10.08 -5.80 5.23
C PHE A 43 8.58 -5.70 5.55
N VAL A 44 7.73 -5.44 4.55
CA VAL A 44 6.26 -5.47 4.73
C VAL A 44 5.80 -6.84 5.22
N THR A 45 6.32 -7.92 4.62
CA THR A 45 6.05 -9.29 5.06
C THR A 45 6.47 -9.52 6.50
N LEU A 46 7.65 -9.04 6.92
CA LEU A 46 8.09 -9.17 8.30
C LEU A 46 7.10 -8.51 9.25
N GLU A 47 6.66 -7.29 8.94
CA GLU A 47 5.71 -6.57 9.77
C GLU A 47 4.36 -7.31 9.86
N GLU A 48 3.80 -7.74 8.74
CA GLU A 48 2.52 -8.48 8.72
C GLU A 48 2.60 -9.79 9.49
N VAL A 49 3.67 -10.58 9.32
CA VAL A 49 3.79 -11.86 10.03
C VAL A 49 4.02 -11.62 11.54
N MET A 50 4.86 -10.65 11.92
CA MET A 50 5.07 -10.36 13.35
C MET A 50 3.78 -9.91 14.03
N THR A 51 3.01 -9.04 13.38
CA THR A 51 1.75 -8.53 13.94
C THR A 51 0.64 -9.57 13.91
N GLY A 52 0.48 -10.30 12.81
CA GLY A 52 -0.52 -11.38 12.66
C GLY A 52 -0.29 -12.55 13.61
N CYS A 53 0.97 -12.90 13.90
CA CYS A 53 1.30 -13.92 14.91
C CYS A 53 1.26 -13.38 16.37
N GLY A 54 0.85 -12.13 16.59
CA GLY A 54 0.70 -11.55 17.91
C GLY A 54 2.01 -11.25 18.64
N LEU A 55 3.14 -11.13 17.93
CA LEU A 55 4.44 -10.79 18.53
C LEU A 55 4.41 -9.38 19.14
N PHE A 56 3.70 -8.47 18.50
CA PHE A 56 3.30 -7.17 19.04
C PHE A 56 2.08 -6.65 18.24
N PRO A 57 1.23 -5.78 18.82
CA PRO A 57 0.08 -5.22 18.12
C PRO A 57 0.48 -4.25 16.99
N PHE A 58 -0.31 -4.21 15.92
CA PHE A 58 -0.04 -3.44 14.70
C PHE A 58 0.15 -1.94 14.95
N GLU A 59 -0.49 -1.41 15.99
CA GLU A 59 -0.33 -0.02 16.40
C GLU A 59 1.12 0.28 16.77
N LEU A 60 1.86 -0.63 17.40
CA LEU A 60 3.24 -0.34 17.81
C LEU A 60 4.20 -0.15 16.63
N SER A 61 3.96 -0.84 15.51
CA SER A 61 4.76 -0.66 14.29
C SER A 61 4.42 0.62 13.51
N ARG A 62 3.27 1.24 13.79
CA ARG A 62 2.76 2.41 13.03
C ARG A 62 2.60 3.69 13.85
N LEU A 63 2.45 3.60 15.17
CA LEU A 63 2.35 4.73 16.10
C LEU A 63 3.63 5.57 16.06
N LYS A 64 3.46 6.89 16.28
CA LYS A 64 4.53 7.90 16.35
C LYS A 64 5.29 8.18 15.06
N LYS A 65 4.94 7.59 13.92
CA LYS A 65 5.59 7.95 12.65
C LYS A 65 5.46 9.45 12.32
N ASP A 66 4.31 10.04 12.66
CA ASP A 66 4.05 11.46 12.42
C ASP A 66 4.61 12.36 13.55
N GLU A 67 4.80 11.82 14.76
CA GLU A 67 5.60 12.47 15.81
C GLU A 67 7.07 12.56 15.39
N MET A 68 7.61 11.47 14.82
CA MET A 68 8.92 11.46 14.18
C MET A 68 8.96 12.49 13.04
N TRP A 69 7.99 12.48 12.11
CA TRP A 69 7.96 13.42 10.98
C TRP A 69 8.00 14.90 11.40
N ASN A 70 7.30 15.24 12.48
CA ASN A 70 7.14 16.62 12.94
C ASN A 70 8.11 17.05 14.05
N ASP A 71 8.86 16.13 14.67
CA ASP A 71 9.88 16.49 15.66
C ASP A 71 11.07 17.19 14.97
N PRO A 72 11.34 18.48 15.25
CA PRO A 72 12.46 19.21 14.66
C PRO A 72 13.83 18.65 15.08
N LYS A 73 13.91 17.79 16.10
CA LYS A 73 15.10 17.07 16.53
C LYS A 73 15.18 15.64 15.99
N ASN A 74 14.20 15.19 15.20
CA ASN A 74 14.17 13.82 14.68
C ASN A 74 15.36 13.55 13.74
N PRO A 75 16.26 12.62 14.07
CA PRO A 75 17.36 12.22 13.17
C PRO A 75 16.87 11.58 11.85
N PHE A 76 15.60 11.18 11.78
CA PHE A 76 14.98 10.47 10.66
C PHE A 76 14.22 11.36 9.67
N LYS A 77 14.24 12.70 9.84
CA LYS A 77 13.52 13.65 8.97
C LYS A 77 13.95 13.61 7.48
N ALA A 78 15.10 13.00 7.19
CA ALA A 78 15.63 12.79 5.84
C ALA A 78 15.36 11.38 5.27
N LEU A 79 14.66 10.50 6.00
CA LEU A 79 14.35 9.14 5.57
C LEU A 79 13.07 9.09 4.73
N ASN A 80 13.03 8.20 3.74
CA ASN A 80 11.79 7.92 3.03
C ASN A 80 10.82 7.13 3.92
N TYR A 81 9.55 7.03 3.48
CA TYR A 81 8.48 6.36 4.24
C TYR A 81 8.84 4.94 4.71
N PHE A 82 9.53 4.15 3.88
CA PHE A 82 9.90 2.77 4.23
C PHE A 82 11.09 2.73 5.20
N ASP A 83 12.10 3.59 5.01
CA ASP A 83 13.23 3.69 5.93
C ASP A 83 12.78 4.11 7.35
N MET A 84 11.79 4.99 7.45
CA MET A 84 11.17 5.34 8.73
C MET A 84 10.49 4.13 9.37
N ARG A 85 9.70 3.35 8.61
CA ARG A 85 9.08 2.13 9.12
C ARG A 85 10.11 1.09 9.57
N ILE A 86 11.21 0.93 8.82
CA ILE A 86 12.32 0.04 9.18
C ILE A 86 12.92 0.46 10.52
N SER A 87 13.21 1.75 10.69
CA SER A 87 13.72 2.31 11.94
C SER A 87 12.75 2.09 13.10
N ARG A 88 11.44 2.26 12.86
CA ARG A 88 10.40 2.06 13.87
C ARG A 88 10.30 0.61 14.32
N ILE A 89 10.30 -0.34 13.39
CA ILE A 89 10.30 -1.78 13.71
C ILE A 89 11.54 -2.15 14.53
N ARG A 90 12.72 -1.60 14.19
CA ARG A 90 13.94 -1.82 14.98
C ARG A 90 13.77 -1.37 16.43
N GLU A 91 13.18 -0.20 16.67
CA GLU A 91 12.86 0.27 18.03
C GLU A 91 11.88 -0.65 18.74
N VAL A 92 10.80 -1.07 18.06
CA VAL A 92 9.80 -1.98 18.65
C VAL A 92 10.45 -3.31 19.06
N LEU A 93 11.28 -3.90 18.19
CA LEU A 93 11.97 -5.16 18.50
C LEU A 93 12.90 -5.02 19.73
N LYS A 94 13.54 -3.87 19.88
CA LYS A 94 14.36 -3.55 21.05
C LYS A 94 13.52 -3.38 22.31
N ASP A 95 12.47 -2.56 22.25
CA ASP A 95 11.60 -2.25 23.39
C ASP A 95 10.87 -3.49 23.91
N GLN A 96 10.45 -4.36 22.99
CA GLN A 96 9.83 -5.66 23.30
C GLN A 96 10.86 -6.74 23.70
N LYS A 97 12.17 -6.40 23.74
CA LYS A 97 13.27 -7.31 24.07
C LYS A 97 13.36 -8.56 23.17
N ILE A 98 12.85 -8.44 21.94
CA ILE A 98 12.91 -9.50 20.92
C ILE A 98 14.33 -9.55 20.31
N MET A 99 14.91 -8.38 20.05
CA MET A 99 16.23 -8.24 19.45
C MET A 99 17.00 -7.11 20.13
N THR A 100 18.17 -7.43 20.69
CA THR A 100 19.06 -6.44 21.31
C THR A 100 19.86 -5.67 20.26
N ASP A 101 20.38 -4.49 20.64
CA ASP A 101 21.24 -3.69 19.76
C ASP A 101 22.48 -4.48 19.29
N ASP A 102 23.07 -5.31 20.15
CA ASP A 102 24.26 -6.09 19.82
C ASP A 102 23.93 -7.22 18.83
N GLN A 103 22.79 -7.89 19.00
CA GLN A 103 22.30 -8.88 18.03
C GLN A 103 22.04 -8.21 16.67
N PHE A 104 21.42 -7.03 16.68
CA PHE A 104 21.17 -6.26 15.46
C PHE A 104 22.45 -5.85 14.74
N ARG A 105 23.43 -5.27 15.45
CA ARG A 105 24.73 -4.92 14.88
C ARG A 105 25.45 -6.14 14.31
N SER A 106 25.43 -7.25 15.03
CA SER A 106 26.02 -8.52 14.57
C SER A 106 25.41 -8.99 13.25
N GLU A 107 24.08 -8.95 13.09
CA GLU A 107 23.43 -9.34 11.83
C GLU A 107 23.74 -8.35 10.69
N VAL A 108 23.72 -7.05 10.96
CA VAL A 108 24.10 -6.03 9.97
C VAL A 108 25.54 -6.22 9.51
N ASP A 109 26.49 -6.50 10.41
CA ASP A 109 27.90 -6.68 10.07
C ASP A 109 28.14 -7.95 9.23
N LYS A 110 27.41 -9.04 9.51
CA LYS A 110 27.40 -10.24 8.66
C LYS A 110 26.94 -9.89 7.23
N LEU A 111 25.83 -9.16 7.09
CA LEU A 111 25.29 -8.76 5.80
C LEU A 111 26.22 -7.79 5.05
N LYS A 112 26.83 -6.83 5.74
CA LYS A 112 27.84 -5.93 5.15
C LYS A 112 29.01 -6.71 4.54
N LYS A 113 29.51 -7.72 5.25
CA LYS A 113 30.59 -8.58 4.75
C LYS A 113 30.14 -9.33 3.48
N GLN A 114 28.95 -9.93 3.50
CA GLN A 114 28.38 -10.62 2.34
C GLN A 114 28.17 -9.70 1.14
N TYR A 115 27.64 -8.49 1.34
CA TYR A 115 27.45 -7.51 0.26
C TYR A 115 28.78 -7.10 -0.35
N LYS A 116 29.80 -6.86 0.48
CA LYS A 116 31.16 -6.55 0.03
C LYS A 116 31.75 -7.68 -0.82
N GLU A 117 31.61 -8.93 -0.38
CA GLU A 117 32.07 -10.12 -1.13
C GLU A 117 31.34 -10.28 -2.47
N GLN A 118 30.06 -9.89 -2.53
CA GLN A 118 29.24 -9.94 -3.75
C GLN A 118 29.38 -8.69 -4.64
N GLY A 119 30.16 -7.68 -4.24
CA GLY A 119 30.26 -6.40 -4.95
C GLY A 119 28.94 -5.61 -5.01
N LYS A 120 28.04 -5.83 -4.04
CA LYS A 120 26.73 -5.16 -3.97
C LYS A 120 26.80 -3.91 -3.10
N THR A 121 26.11 -2.87 -3.54
CA THR A 121 25.88 -1.66 -2.75
C THR A 121 24.44 -1.70 -2.21
N PRO A 122 24.25 -1.62 -0.88
CA PRO A 122 22.91 -1.60 -0.31
C PRO A 122 22.17 -0.30 -0.61
N GLN A 123 20.84 -0.36 -0.67
CA GLN A 123 19.97 0.80 -0.87
C GLN A 123 19.30 1.21 0.45
N GLY A 124 19.35 2.50 0.80
CA GLY A 124 18.67 3.01 2.01
C GLY A 124 19.01 2.18 3.27
N LEU A 125 17.98 1.73 3.98
CA LEU A 125 18.10 0.85 5.15
C LEU A 125 17.94 -0.66 4.84
N GLU A 126 18.23 -1.09 3.61
CA GLU A 126 18.11 -2.49 3.17
C GLU A 126 18.80 -3.48 4.13
N LEU A 127 20.05 -3.20 4.53
CA LEU A 127 20.78 -4.11 5.43
C LEU A 127 20.14 -4.21 6.81
N GLU A 128 19.50 -3.14 7.29
CA GLU A 128 18.80 -3.15 8.58
C GLU A 128 17.52 -3.99 8.50
N ALA A 129 16.75 -3.81 7.42
CA ALA A 129 15.56 -4.62 7.17
C ALA A 129 15.92 -6.12 7.08
N LEU A 130 16.93 -6.45 6.27
CA LEU A 130 17.40 -7.82 6.10
C LEU A 130 18.00 -8.40 7.38
N ALA A 131 18.66 -7.59 8.21
CA ALA A 131 19.19 -8.03 9.50
C ALA A 131 18.06 -8.45 10.45
N MET A 132 17.01 -7.64 10.57
CA MET A 132 15.83 -7.98 11.37
C MET A 132 15.14 -9.24 10.83
N ILE A 133 14.94 -9.33 9.51
CA ILE A 133 14.35 -10.53 8.88
C ILE A 133 15.19 -11.77 9.19
N ASN A 134 16.51 -11.72 8.98
CA ASN A 134 17.40 -12.85 9.20
C ASN A 134 17.39 -13.27 10.67
N TYR A 135 17.43 -12.32 11.59
CA TYR A 135 17.36 -12.63 13.01
C TYR A 135 16.05 -13.31 13.40
N ILE A 136 14.91 -12.76 12.98
CA ILE A 136 13.59 -13.26 13.36
C ILE A 136 13.28 -14.63 12.71
N THR A 137 13.70 -14.84 11.47
CA THR A 137 13.38 -16.06 10.71
C THR A 137 14.43 -17.17 10.84
N VAL A 138 15.70 -16.83 11.07
CA VAL A 138 16.81 -17.79 11.09
C VAL A 138 17.50 -17.84 12.46
N THR A 139 18.07 -16.73 12.94
CA THR A 139 18.95 -16.76 14.13
C THR A 139 18.18 -17.08 15.42
N SER A 140 17.05 -16.43 15.64
CA SER A 140 16.14 -16.70 16.76
C SER A 140 15.11 -17.79 16.42
N GLY A 141 14.78 -17.94 15.13
CA GLY A 141 13.80 -18.89 14.65
C GLY A 141 12.36 -18.62 15.08
N ILE A 142 12.04 -17.42 15.60
CA ILE A 142 10.71 -17.07 16.13
C ILE A 142 9.61 -17.29 15.09
N LEU A 143 9.82 -16.87 13.84
CA LEU A 143 8.84 -17.04 12.75
C LEU A 143 9.17 -18.19 11.79
N GLY A 144 10.43 -18.62 11.74
CA GLY A 144 10.93 -19.59 10.77
C GLY A 144 10.98 -19.09 9.32
N THR A 145 11.85 -19.67 8.49
CA THR A 145 12.06 -19.24 7.10
C THR A 145 10.91 -19.62 6.15
N GLN A 146 10.30 -20.80 6.34
CA GLN A 146 9.27 -21.30 5.43
C GLN A 146 7.95 -20.51 5.54
N PRO A 147 7.38 -20.27 6.74
CA PRO A 147 6.20 -19.43 6.88
C PRO A 147 6.41 -18.01 6.32
N PHE A 148 7.56 -17.40 6.62
CA PHE A 148 7.92 -16.10 6.07
C PHE A 148 7.97 -16.09 4.53
N THR A 149 8.58 -17.12 3.92
CA THR A 149 8.69 -17.22 2.46
C THR A 149 7.32 -17.41 1.80
N GLY A 150 6.44 -18.22 2.42
CA GLY A 150 5.06 -18.40 1.96
C GLY A 150 4.25 -17.11 2.02
N HIS A 151 4.34 -16.36 3.12
CA HIS A 151 3.68 -15.07 3.26
C HIS A 151 4.27 -14.00 2.33
N TYR A 152 5.58 -14.03 2.11
CA TYR A 152 6.27 -13.12 1.19
C TYR A 152 5.71 -13.22 -0.24
N GLN A 153 5.52 -14.44 -0.72
CA GLN A 153 4.91 -14.69 -2.04
C GLN A 153 3.48 -14.16 -2.11
N GLN A 154 2.71 -14.26 -1.03
CA GLN A 154 1.35 -13.72 -0.94
C GLN A 154 1.36 -12.20 -1.02
N VAL A 155 2.15 -11.53 -0.18
CA VAL A 155 2.28 -10.06 -0.15
C VAL A 155 2.65 -9.52 -1.53
N ARG A 156 3.63 -10.14 -2.20
CA ARG A 156 4.07 -9.71 -3.54
C ARG A 156 3.02 -9.89 -4.64
N ALA A 157 2.09 -10.82 -4.47
CA ALA A 157 1.04 -11.07 -5.44
C ALA A 157 -0.14 -10.08 -5.30
N ARG A 158 -0.21 -9.31 -4.21
CA ARG A 158 -1.27 -8.34 -3.99
C ARG A 158 -1.11 -7.14 -4.91
N THR A 159 -2.09 -6.95 -5.79
CA THR A 159 -2.14 -5.80 -6.69
C THR A 159 -3.58 -5.27 -6.82
N PRO A 160 -3.77 -4.05 -7.37
CA PRO A 160 -5.10 -3.50 -7.62
C PRO A 160 -6.00 -4.36 -8.53
N ILE A 161 -5.46 -5.38 -9.20
CA ILE A 161 -6.25 -6.27 -10.06
C ILE A 161 -7.28 -7.06 -9.25
N THR A 162 -7.02 -7.33 -7.97
CA THR A 162 -7.97 -8.01 -7.08
C THR A 162 -9.23 -7.16 -6.90
N GLY A 163 -9.08 -5.89 -6.49
CA GLY A 163 -10.20 -4.96 -6.38
C GLY A 163 -10.89 -4.70 -7.72
N ALA A 164 -10.12 -4.64 -8.82
CA ALA A 164 -10.65 -4.46 -10.16
C ALA A 164 -11.60 -5.59 -10.58
N LYS A 165 -11.23 -6.85 -10.31
CA LYS A 165 -12.09 -8.02 -10.59
C LYS A 165 -13.38 -7.98 -9.76
N ILE A 166 -13.29 -7.61 -8.49
CA ILE A 166 -14.46 -7.48 -7.60
C ILE A 166 -15.43 -6.40 -8.12
N VAL A 167 -14.91 -5.24 -8.51
CA VAL A 167 -15.71 -4.16 -9.10
C VAL A 167 -16.35 -4.58 -10.42
N ALA A 168 -15.58 -5.20 -11.31
CA ALA A 168 -16.10 -5.68 -12.59
C ALA A 168 -17.22 -6.71 -12.41
N LYS A 169 -17.06 -7.64 -11.47
CA LYS A 169 -18.11 -8.60 -11.09
C LYS A 169 -19.36 -7.88 -10.58
N ALA A 170 -19.21 -6.89 -9.70
CA ALA A 170 -20.33 -6.08 -9.20
C ALA A 170 -21.03 -5.25 -10.28
N TRP A 171 -20.36 -4.89 -11.37
CA TRP A 171 -20.98 -4.17 -12.49
C TRP A 171 -21.84 -5.06 -13.40
N VAL A 172 -21.59 -6.37 -13.44
CA VAL A 172 -22.31 -7.31 -14.32
C VAL A 172 -23.29 -8.22 -13.57
N ASP A 173 -23.16 -8.32 -12.25
CA ASP A 173 -23.96 -9.19 -11.39
C ASP A 173 -24.60 -8.36 -10.25
N PRO A 174 -25.90 -7.98 -10.39
CA PRO A 174 -26.62 -7.20 -9.39
C PRO A 174 -26.75 -7.92 -8.03
N ASP A 175 -26.87 -9.25 -8.02
CA ASP A 175 -27.01 -10.03 -6.78
C ASP A 175 -25.68 -10.06 -6.02
N PHE A 176 -24.57 -10.28 -6.74
CA PHE A 176 -23.23 -10.14 -6.18
C PHE A 176 -23.01 -8.73 -5.64
N LYS A 177 -23.40 -7.69 -6.37
CA LYS A 177 -23.28 -6.30 -5.90
C LYS A 177 -24.10 -6.04 -4.65
N ALA A 178 -25.33 -6.54 -4.58
CA ALA A 178 -26.18 -6.40 -3.40
C ALA A 178 -25.54 -7.07 -2.18
N LEU A 179 -25.02 -8.30 -2.34
CA LEU A 179 -24.32 -9.01 -1.28
C LEU A 179 -23.00 -8.32 -0.91
N LEU A 180 -22.22 -7.85 -1.88
CA LEU A 180 -20.97 -7.13 -1.67
C LEU A 180 -21.16 -5.90 -0.79
N LYS A 181 -22.30 -5.20 -0.90
CA LYS A 181 -22.58 -4.01 -0.09
C LYS A 181 -22.96 -4.31 1.37
N VAL A 182 -23.42 -5.52 1.67
CA VAL A 182 -23.88 -5.91 3.01
C VAL A 182 -22.88 -6.80 3.71
N SER A 183 -22.22 -7.69 2.96
CA SER A 183 -21.29 -8.69 3.46
C SER A 183 -20.21 -8.95 2.41
N PRO A 184 -19.19 -8.06 2.27
CA PRO A 184 -18.15 -8.22 1.25
C PRO A 184 -17.41 -9.55 1.35
N LYS A 185 -17.16 -10.01 2.58
CA LYS A 185 -16.53 -11.29 2.85
C LYS A 185 -17.33 -12.43 2.22
N GLU A 186 -18.62 -12.55 2.52
CA GLU A 186 -19.46 -13.61 1.97
C GLU A 186 -19.60 -13.50 0.45
N ALA A 187 -19.73 -12.28 -0.09
CA ALA A 187 -19.77 -12.07 -1.54
C ALA A 187 -18.51 -12.62 -2.22
N ILE A 188 -17.34 -12.20 -1.75
CA ILE A 188 -16.05 -12.52 -2.37
C ILE A 188 -15.70 -14.00 -2.20
N TYR A 189 -15.84 -14.55 -0.99
CA TYR A 189 -15.57 -15.97 -0.74
C TYR A 189 -16.58 -16.90 -1.40
N GLY A 190 -17.86 -16.50 -1.46
CA GLY A 190 -18.90 -17.29 -2.12
C GLY A 190 -18.78 -17.29 -3.65
N TRP A 191 -18.22 -16.23 -4.24
CA TRP A 191 -18.00 -16.13 -5.67
C TRP A 191 -16.67 -16.76 -6.12
N ASN A 192 -15.55 -16.28 -5.59
CA ASN A 192 -14.22 -16.71 -6.01
C ASN A 192 -13.19 -16.46 -4.90
N PRO A 193 -12.97 -17.41 -3.98
CA PRO A 193 -12.02 -17.25 -2.88
C PRO A 193 -10.57 -17.07 -3.37
N SER A 194 -10.24 -17.60 -4.55
CA SER A 194 -8.91 -17.51 -5.17
C SER A 194 -8.59 -16.12 -5.71
N VAL A 195 -9.56 -15.18 -5.72
CA VAL A 195 -9.29 -13.78 -6.09
C VAL A 195 -8.43 -13.07 -5.04
N LEU A 196 -8.46 -13.56 -3.79
CA LEU A 196 -7.64 -13.08 -2.70
C LEU A 196 -6.35 -13.90 -2.60
N HIS A 197 -5.22 -13.21 -2.47
CA HIS A 197 -3.92 -13.84 -2.26
C HIS A 197 -3.67 -14.12 -0.77
N VAL A 198 -4.68 -14.68 -0.08
CA VAL A 198 -4.62 -15.01 1.35
C VAL A 198 -4.62 -16.53 1.48
N LYS A 199 -3.46 -17.10 1.82
CA LYS A 199 -3.32 -18.53 2.12
C LYS A 199 -3.29 -18.78 3.63
N ASP A 200 -2.86 -17.79 4.42
CA ASP A 200 -2.74 -17.87 5.86
C ASP A 200 -3.83 -17.03 6.55
N PHE A 201 -5.03 -17.62 6.68
CA PHE A 201 -6.19 -16.98 7.30
C PHE A 201 -5.98 -16.62 8.78
N ASP A 202 -4.99 -17.23 9.43
CA ASP A 202 -4.61 -16.93 10.81
C ASP A 202 -3.73 -15.66 10.92
N ILE A 203 -3.13 -15.20 9.81
CA ILE A 203 -2.25 -14.01 9.77
C ILE A 203 -3.03 -12.79 9.24
N ILE A 204 -3.93 -13.00 8.28
CA ILE A 204 -4.73 -11.94 7.67
C ILE A 204 -6.20 -12.27 7.82
N ASP A 205 -6.88 -11.48 8.64
CA ASP A 205 -8.31 -11.48 8.70
C ASP A 205 -8.85 -10.45 7.70
N PRO A 206 -9.53 -10.86 6.61
CA PRO A 206 -10.22 -9.95 5.70
C PRO A 206 -11.49 -9.33 6.34
N ASN A 207 -11.72 -9.52 7.64
CA ASN A 207 -12.76 -8.82 8.37
C ASN A 207 -12.54 -7.30 8.26
N GLY A 208 -13.64 -6.57 8.13
CA GLY A 208 -13.61 -5.11 8.06
C GLY A 208 -13.31 -4.55 6.68
N LEU A 209 -13.86 -5.11 5.60
CA LEU A 209 -14.01 -4.37 4.34
C LEU A 209 -15.40 -3.72 4.31
N GLU A 210 -15.48 -2.47 3.88
CA GLU A 210 -16.70 -1.83 3.43
C GLU A 210 -16.52 -1.30 1.99
N VAL A 211 -17.60 -1.35 1.21
CA VAL A 211 -17.56 -1.03 -0.23
C VAL A 211 -18.53 0.12 -0.55
N PRO A 212 -18.16 1.39 -0.27
CA PRO A 212 -19.00 2.52 -0.58
C PRO A 212 -19.12 2.74 -2.09
N GLU A 213 -20.35 2.93 -2.56
CA GLU A 213 -20.68 3.02 -3.99
C GLU A 213 -20.77 4.47 -4.46
N ASN A 214 -20.03 4.80 -5.53
CA ASN A 214 -20.20 6.08 -6.22
C ASN A 214 -21.47 6.08 -7.07
N THR A 215 -22.16 7.22 -7.07
CA THR A 215 -23.34 7.48 -7.90
C THR A 215 -23.22 8.84 -8.58
N GLU A 216 -24.19 9.20 -9.42
CA GLU A 216 -24.24 10.53 -10.04
C GLU A 216 -24.31 11.69 -9.02
N LYS A 217 -24.70 11.41 -7.77
CA LYS A 217 -24.84 12.41 -6.70
C LYS A 217 -23.90 12.21 -5.51
N VAL A 218 -23.14 11.11 -5.46
CA VAL A 218 -22.27 10.79 -4.33
C VAL A 218 -20.91 10.29 -4.83
N ARG A 219 -19.84 10.94 -4.40
CA ARG A 219 -18.45 10.50 -4.54
C ARG A 219 -17.90 10.08 -3.19
N ASN A 220 -17.39 8.87 -3.10
CA ASN A 220 -16.69 8.36 -1.92
C ASN A 220 -15.19 8.43 -2.17
N VAL A 221 -14.41 8.81 -1.16
CA VAL A 221 -12.94 8.89 -1.20
C VAL A 221 -12.36 8.32 0.08
N VAL A 222 -11.22 7.65 0.00
CA VAL A 222 -10.61 6.93 1.14
C VAL A 222 -9.28 7.55 1.56
N VAL A 223 -9.03 7.64 2.87
CA VAL A 223 -7.78 8.16 3.47
C VAL A 223 -7.49 7.43 4.80
N CYS A 224 -6.23 7.41 5.27
CA CYS A 224 -5.92 7.26 6.70
C CYS A 224 -5.18 8.52 7.16
N THR A 225 -5.83 9.39 7.92
CA THR A 225 -5.23 10.66 8.37
C THR A 225 -4.15 10.46 9.42
N VAL A 226 -4.28 9.43 10.26
CA VAL A 226 -3.33 9.12 11.35
C VAL A 226 -2.11 8.35 10.84
N CYS A 227 -2.25 7.67 9.70
CA CYS A 227 -1.39 6.56 9.40
C CYS A 227 -1.12 6.36 7.90
N SER A 228 -1.43 5.15 7.43
CA SER A 228 -1.34 4.65 6.07
C SER A 228 -2.18 3.35 5.95
N CYS A 229 -3.21 3.17 6.78
CA CYS A 229 -4.10 2.01 6.70
C CYS A 229 -4.71 1.98 5.30
N TYR A 230 -4.79 0.79 4.72
CA TYR A 230 -5.01 0.63 3.29
C TYR A 230 -5.49 -0.80 3.02
N PRO A 231 -6.48 -1.01 2.14
CA PRO A 231 -7.01 -2.33 1.78
C PRO A 231 -6.00 -3.14 0.93
N ARG A 232 -4.89 -3.57 1.52
CA ARG A 232 -3.74 -4.18 0.80
C ARG A 232 -4.10 -5.45 0.06
N GLU A 233 -5.01 -6.23 0.61
CA GLU A 233 -5.53 -7.48 0.05
C GLU A 233 -6.21 -7.25 -1.29
N PHE A 234 -6.75 -6.05 -1.49
CA PHE A 234 -7.54 -5.68 -2.67
C PHE A 234 -6.80 -4.72 -3.60
N LEU A 235 -5.94 -3.86 -3.05
CA LEU A 235 -5.31 -2.75 -3.78
C LEU A 235 -3.77 -2.81 -3.82
N GLY A 236 -3.12 -3.79 -3.18
CA GLY A 236 -1.67 -3.87 -3.07
C GLY A 236 -1.06 -2.81 -2.13
N GLU A 237 0.15 -2.32 -2.43
CA GLU A 237 0.79 -1.27 -1.62
C GLU A 237 0.20 0.13 -1.90
N PRO A 238 0.04 0.98 -0.87
CA PRO A 238 -0.42 2.34 -1.05
C PRO A 238 0.59 3.14 -1.88
N PRO A 239 0.11 4.02 -2.77
CA PRO A 239 1.00 4.96 -3.43
C PRO A 239 1.64 5.94 -2.45
N LEU A 240 2.79 6.50 -2.83
CA LEU A 240 3.46 7.52 -2.03
C LEU A 240 2.59 8.77 -1.81
N TRP A 241 1.77 9.17 -2.78
CA TRP A 241 0.84 10.29 -2.60
C TRP A 241 -0.19 10.02 -1.50
N TYR A 242 -0.63 8.77 -1.31
CA TYR A 242 -1.63 8.40 -0.31
C TYR A 242 -1.08 8.54 1.11
N VAL A 243 0.20 8.21 1.30
CA VAL A 243 0.88 8.36 2.60
C VAL A 243 1.38 9.78 2.88
N SER A 244 1.25 10.69 1.91
CA SER A 244 1.73 12.06 2.02
C SER A 244 0.88 12.92 2.97
N GLU A 245 1.55 13.81 3.71
CA GLU A 245 0.86 14.80 4.56
C GLU A 245 -0.05 15.73 3.75
N THR A 246 0.34 16.06 2.52
CA THR A 246 -0.44 16.89 1.61
C THR A 246 -1.80 16.27 1.32
N TYR A 247 -1.84 14.99 0.92
CA TYR A 247 -3.10 14.30 0.67
C TYR A 247 -3.94 14.22 1.93
N LYS A 248 -3.38 13.68 3.03
CA LYS A 248 -4.11 13.47 4.29
C LYS A 248 -4.76 14.74 4.81
N LYS A 249 -4.05 15.88 4.78
CA LYS A 249 -4.57 17.16 5.27
C LYS A 249 -5.58 17.76 4.31
N ARG A 250 -5.31 17.76 3.00
CA ARG A 250 -6.18 18.42 2.03
C ARG A 250 -7.47 17.65 1.80
N ILE A 251 -7.44 16.32 1.74
CA ILE A 251 -8.63 15.53 1.39
C ILE A 251 -9.75 15.66 2.43
N ILE A 252 -9.43 15.87 3.70
CA ILE A 252 -10.45 16.06 4.75
C ILE A 252 -10.95 17.51 4.88
N HIS A 253 -10.16 18.52 4.47
CA HIS A 253 -10.52 19.94 4.62
C HIS A 253 -11.09 20.54 3.33
N GLU A 254 -10.55 20.14 2.18
CA GLU A 254 -10.90 20.68 0.87
C GLU A 254 -10.97 19.59 -0.21
N PRO A 255 -11.77 18.51 0.00
CA PRO A 255 -11.81 17.35 -0.89
C PRO A 255 -12.06 17.71 -2.35
N ARG A 256 -13.01 18.63 -2.61
CA ARG A 256 -13.32 19.06 -3.98
C ARG A 256 -12.13 19.76 -4.66
N ALA A 257 -11.36 20.56 -3.91
CA ALA A 257 -10.22 21.30 -4.46
C ALA A 257 -9.07 20.38 -4.84
N ILE A 258 -8.65 19.47 -3.94
CA ILE A 258 -7.57 18.53 -4.26
C ILE A 258 -7.95 17.56 -5.39
N LEU A 259 -9.20 17.08 -5.43
CA LEU A 259 -9.67 16.24 -6.52
C LEU A 259 -9.65 16.98 -7.86
N LYS A 260 -10.03 18.27 -7.86
CA LYS A 260 -9.96 19.13 -9.03
C LYS A 260 -8.52 19.34 -9.50
N ASP A 261 -7.58 19.58 -8.58
CA ASP A 261 -6.14 19.68 -8.91
C ASP A 261 -5.63 18.40 -9.57
N TRP A 262 -6.21 17.24 -9.21
CA TRP A 262 -5.90 15.94 -9.79
C TRP A 262 -6.73 15.59 -11.03
N GLY A 263 -7.43 16.57 -11.60
CA GLY A 263 -8.20 16.45 -12.83
C GLY A 263 -9.62 15.90 -12.67
N LEU A 264 -10.05 15.54 -11.46
CA LEU A 264 -11.41 15.08 -11.19
C LEU A 264 -12.33 16.27 -10.86
N ASN A 265 -13.00 16.78 -11.89
CA ASN A 265 -13.94 17.90 -11.76
C ASN A 265 -15.35 17.37 -11.45
N LEU A 266 -15.81 17.58 -10.21
CA LEU A 266 -17.14 17.17 -9.75
C LEU A 266 -18.09 18.39 -9.70
N ALA A 267 -19.32 18.23 -10.17
CA ALA A 267 -20.36 19.25 -10.07
C ALA A 267 -20.65 19.62 -8.60
N ASP A 268 -21.03 20.88 -8.36
CA ASP A 268 -21.19 21.43 -7.00
C ASP A 268 -22.26 20.69 -6.17
N ASP A 269 -23.23 20.07 -6.83
CA ASP A 269 -24.32 19.30 -6.21
C ASP A 269 -23.98 17.83 -5.95
N VAL A 270 -22.78 17.36 -6.32
CA VAL A 270 -22.29 16.03 -5.95
C VAL A 270 -21.75 16.06 -4.52
N GLU A 271 -22.35 15.26 -3.64
CA GLU A 271 -21.86 15.03 -2.27
C GLU A 271 -20.51 14.31 -2.31
N ILE A 272 -19.52 14.76 -1.53
CA ILE A 272 -18.25 14.04 -1.35
C ILE A 272 -18.19 13.48 0.07
N ARG A 273 -18.12 12.16 0.20
CA ARG A 273 -17.95 11.43 1.45
C ARG A 273 -16.51 10.97 1.59
N VAL A 274 -15.84 11.48 2.60
CA VAL A 274 -14.45 11.10 2.91
C VAL A 274 -14.48 10.05 4.02
N TYR A 275 -13.96 8.88 3.72
CA TYR A 275 -13.83 7.75 4.63
C TYR A 275 -12.41 7.73 5.18
N ASP A 276 -12.28 8.10 6.45
CA ASP A 276 -11.03 8.04 7.19
C ASP A 276 -10.92 6.68 7.89
N ILE A 277 -9.98 5.86 7.42
CA ILE A 277 -9.75 4.50 7.92
C ILE A 277 -9.19 4.58 9.34
N ASN A 278 -9.93 3.98 10.27
CA ASN A 278 -9.42 3.54 11.56
C ASN A 278 -9.11 2.03 11.50
N ALA A 279 -8.32 1.51 12.45
CA ALA A 279 -7.62 0.22 12.32
C ALA A 279 -8.50 -1.00 11.98
N ASP A 280 -9.81 -0.96 12.28
CA ASP A 280 -10.70 -2.12 12.17
C ASP A 280 -11.48 -2.19 10.86
N ILE A 281 -11.57 -1.10 10.08
CA ILE A 281 -12.37 -1.04 8.85
C ILE A 281 -11.59 -0.40 7.70
N HIS A 282 -11.31 -1.18 6.67
CA HIS A 282 -10.82 -0.74 5.39
C HIS A 282 -11.96 -0.45 4.41
N TYR A 283 -11.73 0.51 3.51
CA TYR A 283 -12.68 0.88 2.47
C TYR A 283 -12.11 0.64 1.07
N MET A 284 -12.93 0.09 0.18
CA MET A 284 -12.67 0.05 -1.26
C MET A 284 -13.86 0.65 -1.99
N VAL A 285 -13.64 1.71 -2.77
CA VAL A 285 -14.73 2.36 -3.51
C VAL A 285 -15.21 1.45 -4.64
N LEU A 286 -16.52 1.32 -4.78
CA LEU A 286 -17.16 0.79 -5.98
C LEU A 286 -17.47 1.96 -6.93
N PRO A 287 -16.63 2.22 -7.95
CA PRO A 287 -16.86 3.31 -8.88
C PRO A 287 -18.06 3.01 -9.81
N MET A 288 -18.58 4.06 -10.45
CA MET A 288 -19.59 3.90 -11.50
C MET A 288 -18.99 3.23 -12.73
N ARG A 289 -19.76 2.35 -13.37
CA ARG A 289 -19.39 1.73 -14.65
C ARG A 289 -19.28 2.82 -15.74
N PRO A 290 -18.16 2.92 -16.46
CA PRO A 290 -18.03 3.84 -17.58
C PRO A 290 -19.06 3.57 -18.69
N LYS A 291 -19.56 4.63 -19.32
CA LYS A 291 -20.43 4.54 -20.50
C LYS A 291 -19.67 3.95 -21.70
N GLY A 292 -20.39 3.34 -22.64
CA GLY A 292 -19.77 2.75 -23.85
C GLY A 292 -19.10 1.39 -23.57
N THR A 293 -19.48 0.75 -22.47
CA THR A 293 -18.99 -0.58 -22.06
C THR A 293 -20.09 -1.63 -22.13
N GLU A 294 -21.22 -1.33 -22.79
CA GLU A 294 -22.34 -2.25 -22.95
C GLU A 294 -21.88 -3.54 -23.65
N GLY A 295 -22.24 -4.70 -23.10
CA GLY A 295 -21.85 -6.00 -23.64
C GLY A 295 -20.40 -6.43 -23.37
N TRP A 296 -19.56 -5.61 -22.72
CA TRP A 296 -18.21 -6.00 -22.33
C TRP A 296 -18.25 -7.15 -21.31
N SER A 297 -17.29 -8.06 -21.45
CA SER A 297 -17.06 -9.13 -20.47
C SER A 297 -16.53 -8.58 -19.14
N GLU A 298 -16.66 -9.38 -18.09
CA GLU A 298 -16.09 -9.04 -16.76
C GLU A 298 -14.58 -8.77 -16.84
N GLU A 299 -13.85 -9.57 -17.62
CA GLU A 299 -12.40 -9.41 -17.79
C GLU A 299 -12.06 -8.07 -18.45
N GLU A 300 -12.75 -7.70 -19.52
CA GLU A 300 -12.55 -6.41 -20.19
C GLU A 300 -12.91 -5.23 -19.29
N LEU A 301 -14.00 -5.33 -18.51
CA LEU A 301 -14.40 -4.31 -17.56
C LEU A 301 -13.36 -4.12 -16.45
N SER A 302 -12.73 -5.20 -15.97
CA SER A 302 -11.72 -5.12 -14.92
C SER A 302 -10.51 -4.27 -15.34
N LYS A 303 -10.17 -4.23 -16.63
CA LYS A 303 -9.07 -3.41 -17.17
C LYS A 303 -9.33 -1.90 -17.07
N LEU A 304 -10.60 -1.49 -16.97
CA LEU A 304 -10.97 -0.08 -16.79
C LEU A 304 -10.80 0.37 -15.34
N VAL A 305 -10.84 -0.56 -14.39
CA VAL A 305 -10.76 -0.26 -12.96
C VAL A 305 -9.31 -0.07 -12.55
N THR A 306 -9.11 0.98 -11.76
CA THR A 306 -7.80 1.52 -11.45
C THR A 306 -7.64 1.65 -9.94
N ARG A 307 -6.42 1.57 -9.43
CA ARG A 307 -6.16 1.84 -8.01
C ARG A 307 -6.75 3.18 -7.57
N ASP A 308 -6.59 4.23 -8.38
CA ASP A 308 -7.11 5.56 -8.07
C ASP A 308 -8.64 5.58 -8.03
N SER A 309 -9.31 4.83 -8.92
CA SER A 309 -10.76 4.69 -8.92
C SER A 309 -11.28 3.87 -7.73
N LEU A 310 -10.51 2.89 -7.26
CA LEU A 310 -10.78 2.11 -6.04
C LEU A 310 -10.55 2.92 -4.75
N LEU A 311 -9.78 4.01 -4.82
CA LEU A 311 -9.62 4.99 -3.73
C LEU A 311 -10.58 6.18 -3.85
N GLY A 312 -11.32 6.28 -4.96
CA GLY A 312 -12.27 7.34 -5.22
C GLY A 312 -11.68 8.67 -5.69
N VAL A 313 -10.36 8.72 -5.91
CA VAL A 313 -9.67 9.95 -6.33
C VAL A 313 -9.66 10.15 -7.86
N ALA A 314 -10.30 9.23 -8.58
CA ALA A 314 -10.44 9.24 -10.03
C ALA A 314 -11.69 8.47 -10.48
N ASP A 315 -12.07 8.65 -11.73
CA ASP A 315 -12.96 7.72 -12.40
C ASP A 315 -12.20 6.52 -12.97
N PRO A 316 -12.87 5.38 -13.20
CA PRO A 316 -12.31 4.33 -14.04
C PRO A 316 -12.01 4.87 -15.43
N LEU A 317 -11.11 4.19 -16.15
CA LEU A 317 -10.83 4.52 -17.54
C LEU A 317 -12.10 4.48 -18.38
N THR A 318 -12.17 5.40 -19.33
CA THR A 318 -13.04 5.25 -20.49
C THR A 318 -12.46 4.21 -21.46
N PRO A 319 -13.30 3.61 -22.33
CA PRO A 319 -12.81 2.76 -23.40
C PRO A 319 -11.73 3.40 -24.29
N ALA A 320 -11.79 4.73 -24.48
CA ALA A 320 -10.81 5.46 -25.28
C ALA A 320 -9.46 5.58 -24.56
N GLU A 321 -9.45 5.87 -23.26
CA GLU A 321 -8.22 5.95 -22.47
C GLU A 321 -7.54 4.58 -22.34
N LEU A 322 -8.30 3.50 -22.15
CA LEU A 322 -7.74 2.14 -22.15
C LEU A 322 -7.03 1.83 -23.48
N LYS A 323 -7.69 2.10 -24.62
CA LYS A 323 -7.07 1.89 -25.95
C LYS A 323 -5.81 2.74 -26.15
N ALA A 324 -5.83 4.00 -25.70
CA ALA A 324 -4.67 4.87 -25.80
C ALA A 324 -3.48 4.37 -24.95
N GLN A 325 -3.75 3.69 -23.85
CA GLN A 325 -2.73 3.08 -23.00
C GLN A 325 -2.15 1.79 -23.59
N GLU A 326 -3.00 0.92 -24.14
CA GLU A 326 -2.56 -0.31 -24.81
C GLU A 326 -1.64 -0.02 -26.01
N GLN A 327 -1.78 1.14 -26.66
CA GLN A 327 -0.93 1.57 -27.77
C GLN A 327 0.43 2.15 -27.34
N ARG A 328 0.60 2.49 -26.05
CA ARG A 328 1.83 3.03 -25.49
C ARG A 328 2.72 1.98 -24.81
N SER A 329 2.17 0.79 -24.57
CA SER A 329 2.81 -0.33 -23.86
C SER A 329 3.49 -1.29 -24.84
#